data_AF-A0A1Q7C310-F1
#
_entry.id   AF-A0A1Q7C310-F1
#
_cell.length_a   1.000
_cell.length_b   1.000
_cell.length_c   1.000
_cell.angle_alpha   90.00
_cell.angle_beta   90.00
_cell.angle_gamma   90.00
#
_symmetry.space_group_name_H-M   'P 1'
#
loop_
_entity.id
_entity.type
_entity.pdbx_description
1 polymer ?
#
loop_
_entity_poly.entity_id
_entity_poly.type
_entity_poly.pdbx_seq_one_letter_code
_entity_poly.pdbx_strand_id
1 'polypeptide(L)'
;MTGGFSGDTAAVNPIAEIFDFAGQVTGQPPTRVEIQLAVRAVCVHAAESWQHGMFCANCHVRFPCRLHRWGCRVLAAAGWSEETVAAVCADFRRTGCPPWELPPTESGTA
;
A
#
# COMPACT_ATOMS: atom_id res chain seq x y z
N MET A 1 5.33 43.80 27.36
CA MET A 1 3.96 43.64 26.82
C MET A 1 4.12 43.73 25.31
N THR A 2 3.89 42.76 24.44
CA THR A 2 3.25 41.42 24.39
C THR A 2 3.87 40.79 23.12
N GLY A 3 4.43 39.59 23.14
CA GLY A 3 3.65 38.36 23.02
C GLY A 3 4.04 37.68 21.70
N GLY A 4 4.82 36.60 21.80
CA GLY A 4 5.01 35.67 20.69
C GLY A 4 3.74 34.84 20.49
N PHE A 5 3.36 34.63 19.23
CA PHE A 5 2.43 33.60 18.82
C PHE A 5 3.26 32.61 17.99
N SER A 6 3.68 31.49 18.59
CA SER A 6 2.90 30.27 18.82
C SER A 6 2.69 29.54 17.51
N GLY A 7 3.27 28.34 17.45
CA GLY A 7 3.53 27.59 16.22
C GLY A 7 2.29 27.34 15.38
N ASP A 8 2.43 27.61 14.08
CA ASP A 8 1.65 26.91 13.08
C ASP A 8 2.06 25.45 13.14
N THR A 9 1.25 24.70 13.88
CA THR A 9 1.23 23.25 13.87
C THR A 9 0.72 22.90 12.48
N ALA A 10 1.64 22.80 11.51
CA ALA A 10 1.34 22.13 10.25
C ALA A 10 0.76 20.79 10.64
N ALA A 11 -0.55 20.62 10.42
CA ALA A 11 -1.24 19.39 10.73
C ALA A 11 -0.49 18.28 9.99
N VAL A 12 0.29 17.52 10.76
CA VAL A 12 1.06 16.39 10.26
C VAL A 12 0.02 15.46 9.66
N ASN A 13 0.00 15.33 8.33
CA ASN A 13 -0.95 14.46 7.67
C ASN A 13 -0.52 13.02 8.01
N PRO A 14 -1.24 12.30 8.87
CA PRO A 14 -0.79 11.01 9.38
C PRO A 14 -0.73 9.96 8.26
N ILE A 15 -1.41 10.20 7.14
CA ILE A 15 -1.36 9.34 5.96
C ILE A 15 -0.05 9.57 5.17
N ALA A 16 0.47 10.80 5.14
CA ALA A 16 1.69 11.13 4.39
C ALA A 16 2.95 10.54 5.04
N GLU A 17 3.02 10.48 6.38
CA GLU A 17 4.14 9.87 7.11
C GLU A 17 4.19 8.34 6.95
N ILE A 18 3.04 7.66 6.76
CA ILE A 18 3.01 6.22 6.44
C ILE A 18 3.68 5.94 5.08
N PHE A 19 3.63 6.89 4.14
CA PHE A 19 4.06 6.69 2.75
C PHE A 19 5.40 7.35 2.39
N ASP A 20 6.03 8.11 3.31
CA ASP A 20 7.39 8.65 3.12
C ASP A 20 8.49 7.77 3.76
N PHE A 21 8.18 6.50 4.02
CA PHE A 21 9.19 5.49 4.28
C PHE A 21 9.95 5.24 2.99
N ALA A 22 11.18 5.73 2.90
CA ALA A 22 12.14 5.43 1.84
C ALA A 22 12.55 3.94 1.84
N GLY A 23 11.60 3.01 1.95
CA GLY A 23 11.84 1.64 1.60
C GLY A 23 12.78 0.85 2.49
N GLN A 24 13.08 1.35 3.68
CA GLN A 24 13.65 0.49 4.70
C GLN A 24 12.59 -0.57 5.06
N VAL A 25 13.03 -1.79 5.28
CA VAL A 25 12.32 -2.71 6.16
C VAL A 25 13.09 -2.52 7.46
N THR A 26 12.44 -2.18 8.56
CA THR A 26 13.09 -1.79 9.83
C THR A 26 13.88 -2.93 10.51
N GLY A 27 14.14 -4.04 9.80
CA GLY A 27 14.61 -5.29 10.35
C GLY A 27 13.57 -6.03 11.19
N GLN A 28 12.46 -5.37 11.53
CA GLN A 28 11.34 -5.97 12.23
C GLN A 28 10.41 -6.68 11.22
N PRO A 29 9.77 -7.80 11.63
CA PRO A 29 8.76 -8.44 10.81
C PRO A 29 7.57 -7.49 10.59
N PRO A 30 6.99 -7.43 9.37
CA PRO A 30 5.83 -6.59 9.10
C PRO A 30 4.63 -6.92 9.99
N THR A 31 3.95 -5.88 10.45
CA THR A 31 2.68 -6.01 11.16
C THR A 31 1.56 -6.47 10.22
N ARG A 32 0.47 -6.99 10.78
CA ARG A 32 -0.72 -7.38 10.00
C ARG A 32 -1.28 -6.24 9.16
N VAL A 33 -1.31 -5.02 9.71
CA VAL A 33 -1.81 -3.83 9.02
C VAL A 33 -0.90 -3.46 7.84
N GLU A 34 0.41 -3.52 8.03
CA GLU A 34 1.37 -3.28 6.93
C GLU A 34 1.22 -4.32 5.82
N ILE A 35 1.01 -5.59 6.15
CA ILE A 35 0.75 -6.63 5.17
C ILE A 35 -0.53 -6.32 4.38
N GLN A 36 -1.62 -5.94 5.04
CA GLN A 36 -2.87 -5.56 4.36
C GLN A 36 -2.68 -4.37 3.42
N LEU A 37 -1.99 -3.33 3.89
CA LEU A 37 -1.66 -2.15 3.07
C LEU A 37 -0.73 -2.50 1.91
N ALA A 38 0.20 -3.43 2.11
CA ALA A 38 1.10 -3.92 1.07
C ALA A 38 0.36 -4.71 -0.01
N VAL A 39 -0.58 -5.60 0.38
CA VAL A 39 -1.46 -6.31 -0.57
C VAL A 39 -2.27 -5.30 -1.39
N ARG A 40 -2.85 -4.28 -0.73
CA ARG A 40 -3.54 -3.19 -1.43
C ARG A 40 -2.62 -2.46 -2.40
N ALA A 41 -1.41 -2.12 -1.97
CA ALA A 41 -0.46 -1.39 -2.79
C ALA A 41 -0.12 -2.15 -4.07
N VAL A 42 0.20 -3.44 -4.01
CA VAL A 42 0.57 -4.23 -5.20
C VAL A 42 -0.60 -4.46 -6.15
N CYS A 43 -1.82 -4.61 -5.61
CA CYS A 43 -3.02 -4.85 -6.40
C CYS A 43 -3.55 -3.59 -7.10
N VAL A 44 -3.61 -2.47 -6.39
CA VAL A 44 -4.13 -1.19 -6.92
C VAL A 44 -3.10 -0.51 -7.83
N HIS A 45 -1.81 -0.57 -7.48
CA HIS A 45 -0.74 0.02 -8.29
C HIS A 45 -0.25 -0.97 -9.36
N ALA A 46 -1.18 -1.42 -10.21
CA ALA A 46 -0.92 -2.33 -11.30
C ALA A 46 -0.16 -1.67 -12.46
N ALA A 47 0.61 -2.48 -13.19
CA ALA A 47 1.20 -2.09 -14.46
C ALA A 47 0.14 -2.06 -15.56
N GLU A 48 0.11 -0.98 -16.33
CA GLU A 48 -0.76 -0.78 -17.48
C GLU A 48 0.06 -0.31 -18.68
N SER A 49 -0.28 -0.84 -19.87
CA SER A 49 0.43 -0.53 -21.11
C SER A 49 -0.19 0.68 -21.78
N TRP A 50 0.56 1.77 -21.88
CA TRP A 50 0.17 2.98 -22.58
C TRP A 50 1.12 3.22 -23.76
N GLN A 51 0.76 4.16 -24.66
CA GLN A 51 1.53 4.45 -25.88
C GLN A 51 3.04 4.65 -25.66
N HIS A 52 3.43 5.19 -24.50
CA HIS A 52 4.82 5.55 -24.19
C HIS A 52 5.53 4.53 -23.26
N GLY A 53 4.92 3.36 -23.01
CA GLY A 53 5.45 2.26 -22.21
C GLY A 53 4.58 1.88 -21.01
N MET A 54 5.18 1.23 -20.02
CA MET A 54 4.45 0.75 -18.84
C MET A 54 4.34 1.84 -17.75
N PHE A 55 3.12 2.12 -17.35
CA PHE A 55 2.79 3.08 -16.29
C PHE A 55 1.96 2.42 -15.20
N CYS A 56 1.99 3.01 -14.01
CA CYS A 56 1.12 2.60 -12.92
C CYS A 56 -0.29 3.13 -13.19
N ALA A 57 -1.28 2.24 -13.26
CA ALA A 57 -2.68 2.58 -13.52
C ALA A 57 -3.24 3.63 -12.53
N ASN A 58 -2.78 3.62 -11.28
CA ASN A 58 -3.27 4.54 -10.24
C ASN A 58 -2.44 5.83 -10.11
N CYS A 59 -1.12 5.76 -10.24
CA CYS A 59 -0.25 6.92 -10.03
C CYS A 59 0.08 7.69 -11.31
N HIS A 60 -0.12 7.08 -12.49
CA HIS A 60 0.27 7.61 -13.80
C HIS A 60 1.77 7.93 -13.95
N VAL A 61 2.61 7.33 -13.11
CA VAL A 61 4.09 7.39 -13.22
C VAL A 61 4.63 6.10 -13.82
N ARG A 62 5.89 6.09 -14.28
CA ARG A 62 6.57 4.90 -14.78
C ARG A 62 6.44 3.73 -13.80
N PHE A 63 6.01 2.59 -14.30
CA PHE A 63 5.92 1.38 -13.50
C PHE A 63 7.31 0.70 -13.37
N PRO A 64 7.66 0.14 -12.21
CA PRO A 64 6.89 0.12 -10.96
C PRO A 64 6.95 1.47 -10.23
N CYS A 65 5.85 1.88 -9.59
CA CYS A 65 5.81 3.11 -8.80
C CYS A 65 6.39 2.88 -7.38
N ARG A 66 6.55 3.95 -6.60
CA ARG A 66 7.10 3.87 -5.22
C ARG A 66 6.27 2.94 -4.32
N LEU A 67 4.94 3.06 -4.36
CA LEU A 67 4.04 2.25 -3.54
C LEU A 67 4.04 0.77 -3.93
N HIS A 68 4.07 0.46 -5.23
CA HIS A 68 4.21 -0.92 -5.69
C HIS A 68 5.51 -1.55 -5.17
N ARG A 69 6.64 -0.83 -5.29
CA ARG A 69 7.95 -1.30 -4.77
C ARG A 69 7.97 -1.46 -3.26
N TRP A 70 7.30 -0.60 -2.51
CA TRP A 70 7.15 -0.75 -1.07
C TRP A 70 6.32 -2.00 -0.73
N GLY A 71 5.16 -2.19 -1.35
CA GLY A 71 4.31 -3.35 -1.14
C GLY A 71 5.03 -4.68 -1.38
N CYS A 72 5.73 -4.81 -2.51
CA CYS A 72 6.49 -6.03 -2.81
C CYS A 72 7.56 -6.33 -1.74
N ARG A 73 8.25 -5.32 -1.21
CA ARG A 73 9.27 -5.53 -0.16
C ARG A 73 8.66 -5.93 1.18
N VAL A 74 7.53 -5.33 1.56
CA VAL A 74 6.82 -5.71 2.78
C VAL A 74 6.31 -7.15 2.67
N LEU A 75 5.73 -7.53 1.53
CA LEU A 75 5.24 -8.90 1.32
C LEU A 75 6.38 -9.92 1.29
N ALA A 76 7.51 -9.59 0.65
CA ALA A 76 8.71 -10.43 0.69
C ALA A 76 9.25 -10.59 2.13
N ALA A 77 9.28 -9.52 2.92
CA ALA A 77 9.67 -9.57 4.33
C ALA A 77 8.67 -10.37 5.19
N ALA A 78 7.40 -10.44 4.78
CA ALA A 78 6.38 -11.31 5.37
C ALA A 78 6.42 -12.76 4.84
N GLY A 79 7.40 -13.11 3.98
CA GLY A 79 7.60 -14.46 3.46
C GLY A 79 6.76 -14.81 2.23
N TRP A 80 6.13 -13.84 1.56
CA TRP A 80 5.38 -14.10 0.33
C TRP A 80 6.33 -14.21 -0.86
N SER A 81 6.07 -15.19 -1.73
CA SER A 81 6.76 -15.32 -3.02
C SER A 81 6.17 -14.38 -4.07
N GLU A 82 6.95 -14.06 -5.11
CA GLU A 82 6.47 -13.26 -6.24
C GLU A 82 5.27 -13.91 -6.93
N GLU A 83 5.23 -15.24 -7.02
CA GLU A 83 4.10 -15.99 -7.58
C GLU A 83 2.83 -15.81 -6.75
N THR A 84 2.96 -15.81 -5.42
CA THR A 84 1.82 -15.58 -4.51
C THR A 84 1.28 -14.17 -4.67
N VAL A 85 2.17 -13.18 -4.76
CA VAL A 85 1.80 -11.78 -5.00
C VAL A 85 1.09 -11.64 -6.35
N ALA A 86 1.63 -12.26 -7.40
CA ALA A 86 1.03 -12.25 -8.74
C ALA A 86 -0.36 -12.92 -8.75
N ALA A 87 -0.52 -14.05 -8.05
CA ALA A 87 -1.78 -14.77 -7.94
C ALA A 87 -2.86 -13.93 -7.27
N VAL A 88 -2.55 -13.27 -6.15
CA VAL A 88 -3.50 -12.38 -5.45
C VAL A 88 -3.86 -11.16 -6.32
N CYS A 89 -2.89 -10.57 -7.01
CA CYS A 89 -3.18 -9.48 -7.95
C CYS A 89 -4.08 -9.93 -9.11
N ALA A 90 -3.83 -11.11 -9.68
CA ALA A 90 -4.62 -11.68 -10.76
C ALA A 90 -6.04 -11.99 -10.29
N ASP A 91 -6.19 -12.53 -9.07
CA ASP A 91 -7.49 -12.81 -8.47
C ASP A 91 -8.29 -11.52 -8.25
N PHE A 92 -7.69 -10.49 -7.65
CA PHE A 92 -8.32 -9.18 -7.47
C PHE A 92 -8.79 -8.57 -8.81
N ARG A 93 -7.97 -8.63 -9.85
CA ARG A 93 -8.36 -8.13 -11.19
C ARG A 93 -9.53 -8.90 -11.79
N ARG A 94 -9.62 -10.20 -11.51
CA ARG A 94 -10.67 -11.08 -12.00
C ARG A 94 -11.99 -10.88 -11.26
N THR A 95 -11.94 -10.69 -9.94
CA THR A 95 -13.13 -10.67 -9.07
C THR A 95 -13.59 -9.26 -8.70
N GLY A 96 -12.67 -8.29 -8.69
CA GLY A 96 -12.89 -6.97 -8.08
C GLY A 96 -13.02 -7.01 -6.55
N CYS A 97 -12.97 -8.20 -5.93
CA CYS A 97 -13.10 -8.37 -4.48
C CYS A 97 -11.78 -8.02 -3.81
N PRO A 98 -11.73 -6.98 -2.95
CA PRO A 98 -10.49 -6.51 -2.35
C PRO A 98 -9.91 -7.54 -1.36
N PRO A 99 -8.76 -8.18 -1.65
CA PRO A 99 -8.17 -9.21 -0.78
C PRO A 99 -7.60 -8.65 0.54
N TRP A 100 -7.52 -7.32 0.68
CA TRP A 100 -7.11 -6.65 1.91
C TRP A 100 -8.29 -6.27 2.82
N GLU A 101 -9.53 -6.42 2.35
CA GLU A 101 -10.72 -6.23 3.19
C GLU A 101 -11.07 -7.56 3.87
N LEU A 102 -11.33 -7.50 5.17
CA LEU A 102 -11.93 -8.65 5.86
C LEU A 102 -13.41 -8.73 5.45
N PRO A 103 -14.01 -9.94 5.37
CA PRO A 103 -15.46 -10.01 5.36
C PRO A 103 -15.99 -9.24 6.59
N PRO A 104 -17.12 -8.52 6.48
CA PRO A 104 -17.74 -7.93 7.65
C PRO A 104 -17.89 -9.05 8.67
N THR A 105 -17.46 -8.82 9.92
CA THR A 105 -17.76 -9.74 11.00
C THR A 105 -19.26 -9.87 11.02
N GLU A 106 -19.78 -11.03 10.62
CA GLU A 106 -21.16 -11.39 10.84
C GLU A 106 -21.41 -11.29 12.35
N SER A 107 -21.96 -10.15 12.76
CA SER A 107 -22.50 -9.95 14.09
C SER A 107 -23.47 -11.09 14.31
N GLY A 108 -23.10 -11.99 15.22
CA GLY A 108 -23.86 -13.19 15.51
C GLY A 108 -25.35 -12.88 15.66
N THR A 109 -26.15 -13.70 15.00
CA THR A 109 -27.55 -13.92 15.37
C THR A 109 -27.67 -14.10 16.89
N ALA A 110 -28.46 -13.22 17.50
CA ALA A 110 -29.25 -13.52 18.69
C ALA A 110 -30.66 -12.97 18.44
#